data_AF-A0A5C4PPP2-F1
#
_entry.id   AF-A0A5C4PPP2-F1
#
_cell.length_a   1.000
_cell.length_b   1.000
_cell.length_c   1.000
_cell.angle_alpha   90.00
_cell.angle_beta   90.00
_cell.angle_gamma   90.00
#
_symmetry.space_group_name_H-M   'P 1'
#
loop_
_entity.id
_entity.type
_entity.pdbx_description
1 polymer ?
#
loop_
_entity_poly.entity_id
_entity_poly.type
_entity_poly.pdbx_seq_one_letter_code
_entity_poly.pdbx_strand_id
1 'polypeptide(L)'
;MEKLSKGYLDSLVVSTSYVHNELLTLCILTLKNGFQLVGQSACLSAEYYDTDIGENVAYQNAFEKLWELEGYLWKQCLHDKQKRIVTLRNGSQCEIIHESRFGKLLAVCVDEETDELPEVRWHNNDGSFYANKKSEFDIIINLVK
;
A
#
# COMPACT_ATOMS: atom_id res chain seq x y z
N MET A 1 -5.13 -2.57 -9.35
CA MET A 1 -5.09 -1.27 -8.66
C MET A 1 -5.39 -0.21 -9.70
N GLU A 2 -6.43 0.60 -9.48
CA GLU A 2 -6.89 1.65 -10.41
C GLU A 2 -5.97 2.87 -10.36
N LYS A 3 -5.54 3.42 -11.50
CA LYS A 3 -4.64 4.60 -11.58
C LYS A 3 -4.91 5.68 -10.51
N LEU A 4 -3.88 6.05 -9.74
CA LEU A 4 -3.93 7.18 -8.79
C LEU A 4 -4.43 8.42 -9.53
N SER A 5 -5.60 8.90 -9.12
CA SER A 5 -6.33 9.99 -9.74
C SER A 5 -7.22 10.63 -8.71
N LYS A 6 -7.66 11.87 -8.98
CA LYS A 6 -8.60 12.56 -8.09
C LYS A 6 -9.88 11.74 -7.86
N GLY A 7 -10.47 11.19 -8.93
CA GLY A 7 -11.68 10.37 -8.83
C GLY A 7 -11.50 9.13 -7.96
N TYR A 8 -10.32 8.49 -8.01
CA TYR A 8 -10.00 7.38 -7.10
C TYR A 8 -9.95 7.85 -5.65
N LEU A 9 -9.25 8.94 -5.35
CA LEU A 9 -9.15 9.48 -3.98
C LEU A 9 -10.51 9.95 -3.45
N ASP A 10 -11.31 10.62 -4.27
CA ASP A 10 -12.69 11.00 -3.93
C ASP A 10 -13.51 9.76 -3.57
N SER A 11 -13.30 8.64 -4.26
CA SER A 11 -13.98 7.38 -3.95
C SER A 11 -13.57 6.77 -2.60
N LEU A 12 -12.43 7.14 -2.03
CA LEU A 12 -11.97 6.65 -0.73
C LEU A 12 -12.61 7.40 0.43
N VAL A 13 -13.04 8.65 0.22
CA VAL A 13 -13.65 9.50 1.24
C VAL A 13 -15.10 9.10 1.46
N VAL A 14 -15.45 8.79 2.71
CA VAL A 14 -16.82 8.44 3.13
C VAL A 14 -17.57 9.68 3.61
N SER A 15 -16.89 10.51 4.40
CA SER A 15 -17.50 11.72 4.97
C SER A 15 -16.46 12.78 5.25
N THR A 16 -16.92 14.03 5.22
CA THR A 16 -16.14 15.23 5.56
C THR A 16 -16.86 15.95 6.70
N SER A 17 -16.13 16.31 7.75
CA SER A 17 -16.64 17.12 8.85
C SER A 17 -15.68 18.24 9.18
N TYR A 18 -16.19 19.34 9.71
CA TYR A 18 -15.38 20.51 10.03
C TYR A 18 -15.52 20.90 11.50
N VAL A 19 -14.43 21.42 12.06
CA VAL A 19 -14.38 22.02 13.40
C VAL A 19 -13.79 23.41 13.30
N HIS A 20 -14.50 24.39 13.86
CA HIS A 20 -14.16 25.80 13.74
C HIS A 20 -13.79 26.33 15.12
N ASN A 21 -12.68 27.06 15.19
CA ASN A 21 -12.20 27.71 16.39
C ASN A 21 -11.62 29.09 16.03
N GLU A 22 -12.47 30.11 16.13
CA GLU A 22 -12.16 31.50 15.76
C GLU A 22 -11.59 31.60 14.33
N LEU A 23 -10.27 31.73 14.18
CA LEU A 23 -9.58 31.87 12.89
C LEU A 23 -9.09 30.53 12.31
N LEU A 24 -9.23 29.45 13.07
CA LEU A 24 -8.80 28.10 12.69
C LEU A 24 -9.99 27.28 12.22
N THR A 25 -9.87 26.68 11.04
CA THR A 25 -10.79 25.65 10.54
C THR A 25 -10.03 24.35 10.36
N LEU A 26 -10.54 23.27 10.96
CA LEU A 26 -10.05 21.91 10.77
C LEU A 26 -11.02 21.15 9.87
N CYS A 27 -10.50 20.45 8.87
CA CYS A 27 -11.25 19.53 8.04
C CYS A 27 -10.85 18.10 8.41
N ILE A 28 -11.83 17.24 8.68
CA ILE A 28 -11.63 15.84 9.01
C ILE A 28 -12.26 15.00 7.89
N LEU A 29 -11.42 14.33 7.10
CA LEU A 29 -11.82 13.36 6.10
C LEU A 29 -11.81 11.96 6.72
N THR A 30 -12.93 11.26 6.68
CA THR A 30 -13.01 9.85 7.10
C THR A 30 -12.98 8.96 5.86
N LEU A 31 -12.01 8.06 5.78
CA LEU A 31 -11.83 7.14 4.66
C LEU A 31 -12.60 5.83 4.86
N LYS A 32 -12.81 5.08 3.77
CA LYS A 32 -13.50 3.77 3.78
C LYS A 32 -12.89 2.74 4.73
N ASN A 33 -11.58 2.82 4.97
CA ASN A 33 -10.87 1.93 5.92
C ASN A 33 -10.99 2.39 7.38
N GLY A 34 -11.70 3.48 7.67
CA GLY A 34 -11.83 4.06 9.00
C GLY A 34 -10.70 5.03 9.41
N PHE A 35 -9.68 5.22 8.57
CA PHE A 35 -8.63 6.19 8.84
C PHE A 35 -9.15 7.62 8.70
N GLN A 36 -8.71 8.51 9.60
CA GLN A 36 -9.11 9.91 9.60
C GLN A 36 -7.92 10.81 9.26
N LEU A 37 -8.12 11.69 8.28
CA LEU A 37 -7.15 12.69 7.86
C LEU A 37 -7.60 14.07 8.27
N VAL A 38 -6.68 14.84 8.83
CA VAL A 38 -6.94 16.21 9.27
C VAL A 38 -6.18 17.18 8.38
N GLY A 39 -6.92 18.10 7.76
CA GLY A 39 -6.40 19.31 7.13
C GLY A 39 -6.76 20.53 7.95
N GLN A 40 -6.04 21.63 7.73
CA GLN A 40 -6.24 22.85 8.50
C GLN A 40 -6.13 24.09 7.62
N SER A 41 -6.85 25.13 8.03
CA SER A 41 -6.75 26.49 7.52
C SER A 41 -6.68 27.45 8.71
N ALA A 42 -5.77 28.42 8.65
CA ALA A 42 -5.63 29.44 9.69
C ALA A 42 -5.65 30.84 9.03
N CYS A 43 -6.68 31.62 9.33
CA CYS A 43 -6.79 33.00 8.87
C CYS A 43 -5.98 33.95 9.77
N LEU A 44 -5.52 35.07 9.20
CA LEU A 44 -4.68 36.04 9.90
C LEU A 44 -5.48 37.03 10.77
N SER A 45 -6.75 37.28 10.44
CA SER A 45 -7.59 38.27 11.13
C SER A 45 -9.07 37.90 11.06
N ALA A 46 -9.80 38.20 12.15
CA ALA A 46 -11.24 37.97 12.24
C ALA A 46 -12.04 38.82 11.25
N GLU A 47 -11.54 40.01 10.91
CA GLU A 47 -12.19 40.92 9.96
C GLU A 47 -12.24 40.32 8.53
N TYR A 48 -11.26 39.49 8.19
CA TYR A 48 -11.14 38.84 6.88
C TYR A 48 -11.46 37.34 6.96
N TYR A 49 -12.02 36.85 8.06
CA TYR A 49 -12.38 35.45 8.19
C TYR A 49 -13.64 35.15 7.37
N ASP A 50 -13.48 34.23 6.42
CA ASP A 50 -14.55 33.67 5.62
C ASP A 50 -14.55 32.15 5.83
N THR A 51 -15.68 31.63 6.29
CA THR A 51 -15.83 30.21 6.64
C THR A 51 -15.72 29.32 5.41
N ASP A 52 -16.29 29.71 4.27
CA ASP A 52 -16.27 28.90 3.06
C ASP A 52 -14.85 28.80 2.50
N ILE A 53 -14.10 29.91 2.56
CA ILE A 53 -12.68 29.92 2.19
C ILE A 53 -11.88 29.03 3.16
N GLY A 54 -12.14 29.16 4.47
CA GLY A 54 -11.49 28.36 5.51
C GLY A 54 -11.69 26.86 5.32
N GLU A 55 -12.93 26.43 5.07
CA GLU A 55 -13.29 25.05 4.82
C GLU A 55 -12.65 24.51 3.53
N ASN A 56 -12.66 25.29 2.45
CA ASN A 56 -12.05 24.89 1.19
C ASN A 56 -10.54 24.67 1.35
N VAL A 57 -9.83 25.62 1.96
CA VAL A 57 -8.39 25.51 2.20
C VAL A 57 -8.07 24.33 3.11
N ALA A 58 -8.85 24.13 4.19
CA ALA A 58 -8.66 23.00 5.09
C ALA A 58 -8.92 21.65 4.39
N TYR A 59 -9.92 21.59 3.51
CA TYR A 59 -10.20 20.40 2.69
C TYR A 59 -9.07 20.10 1.72
N GLN A 60 -8.60 21.09 0.95
CA GLN A 60 -7.47 20.87 0.03
C GLN A 60 -6.23 20.39 0.79
N ASN A 61 -5.94 20.97 1.95
CA ASN A 61 -4.83 20.52 2.78
C ASN A 61 -4.99 19.05 3.24
N ALA A 62 -6.20 18.63 3.63
CA ALA A 62 -6.46 17.23 3.98
C ALA A 62 -6.33 16.29 2.77
N PHE A 63 -6.81 16.74 1.61
CA PHE A 63 -6.82 15.98 0.37
C PHE A 63 -5.42 15.81 -0.24
N GLU A 64 -4.57 16.83 -0.16
CA GLU A 64 -3.15 16.74 -0.54
C GLU A 64 -2.41 15.70 0.30
N LYS A 65 -2.65 15.67 1.62
CA LYS A 65 -2.09 14.62 2.49
C LYS A 65 -2.57 13.23 2.10
N LEU A 66 -3.85 13.08 1.75
CA LEU A 66 -4.39 11.82 1.24
C LEU A 66 -3.64 11.39 -0.03
N TRP A 67 -3.40 12.34 -0.94
CA TRP A 67 -2.66 12.09 -2.17
C TRP A 67 -1.24 11.57 -1.90
N GLU A 68 -0.51 12.21 -0.99
CA GLU A 68 0.84 11.78 -0.60
C GLU A 68 0.85 10.37 0.00
N LEU A 69 -0.08 10.08 0.91
CA LEU A 69 -0.18 8.77 1.55
C LEU A 69 -0.52 7.66 0.56
N GLU A 70 -1.52 7.86 -0.30
CA GLU A 70 -1.88 6.87 -1.33
C GLU A 70 -0.78 6.71 -2.36
N GLY A 71 -0.08 7.78 -2.74
CA GLY A 71 1.09 7.72 -3.62
C GLY A 71 2.24 6.90 -3.01
N TYR A 72 2.53 7.10 -1.72
CA TYR A 72 3.52 6.29 -1.00
C TYR A 72 3.09 4.82 -0.92
N LEU A 73 1.85 4.54 -0.48
CA LEU A 73 1.32 3.18 -0.37
C LEU A 73 1.41 2.44 -1.70
N TRP A 74 1.08 3.11 -2.80
CA TRP A 74 1.23 2.59 -4.15
C TRP A 74 2.66 2.20 -4.49
N LYS A 75 3.61 3.11 -4.24
CA LYS A 75 5.02 2.85 -4.51
C LYS A 75 5.53 1.69 -3.66
N GLN A 76 5.10 1.61 -2.40
CA GLN A 76 5.43 0.53 -1.49
C GLN A 76 4.89 -0.80 -2.01
N CYS A 77 3.61 -0.86 -2.43
CA CYS A 77 3.05 -2.07 -3.02
C CYS A 77 3.80 -2.53 -4.29
N LEU A 78 4.26 -1.60 -5.13
CA LEU A 78 5.07 -1.94 -6.31
C LEU A 78 6.45 -2.49 -5.91
N HIS A 79 7.10 -1.86 -4.94
CA HIS A 79 8.39 -2.30 -4.42
C HIS A 79 8.28 -3.69 -3.78
N ASP A 80 7.22 -3.95 -3.02
CA ASP A 80 7.02 -5.24 -2.36
C ASP A 80 6.67 -6.34 -3.35
N LYS A 81 5.96 -6.04 -4.44
CA LYS A 81 5.77 -6.98 -5.56
C LYS A 81 7.10 -7.35 -6.22
N GLN A 82 7.98 -6.38 -6.47
CA GLN A 82 9.28 -6.65 -7.10
C GLN A 82 10.18 -7.55 -6.25
N LYS A 83 10.11 -7.45 -4.92
CA LYS A 83 10.92 -8.27 -4.00
C LYS A 83 10.48 -9.73 -3.89
N ARG A 84 9.37 -10.12 -4.52
CA ARG A 84 8.77 -11.45 -4.35
C ARG A 84 9.12 -12.45 -5.43
N ILE A 85 9.72 -12.02 -6.54
CA ILE A 85 10.15 -12.96 -7.59
C ILE A 85 11.46 -13.62 -7.16
N VAL A 86 11.43 -14.94 -7.09
CA VAL A 86 12.56 -15.78 -6.71
C VAL A 86 12.83 -16.82 -7.79
N THR A 87 14.08 -17.28 -7.86
CA THR A 87 14.47 -18.37 -8.76
C THR A 87 14.77 -19.60 -7.93
N LEU A 88 14.19 -20.74 -8.29
CA LEU A 88 14.50 -22.02 -7.69
C LEU A 88 15.79 -22.60 -8.27
N ARG A 89 16.42 -23.56 -7.57
CA ARG A 89 17.65 -24.21 -8.07
C ARG A 89 17.48 -24.92 -9.42
N ASN A 90 16.29 -25.40 -9.75
CA ASN A 90 15.97 -25.99 -11.05
C ASN A 90 15.81 -24.94 -12.17
N GLY A 91 15.89 -23.64 -11.86
CA GLY A 91 15.75 -22.54 -12.81
C GLY A 91 14.35 -21.96 -12.92
N SER A 92 13.33 -22.58 -12.33
CA SER A 92 11.96 -22.05 -12.34
C SER A 92 11.85 -20.72 -11.62
N GLN A 93 11.03 -19.81 -12.15
CA GLN A 93 10.68 -18.56 -11.47
C GLN A 93 9.39 -18.73 -10.69
N CYS A 94 9.38 -18.23 -9.45
CA CYS A 94 8.19 -18.27 -8.60
C CYS A 94 8.02 -16.93 -7.89
N GLU A 95 6.77 -16.56 -7.61
CA GLU A 95 6.42 -15.40 -6.79
C GLU A 95 6.11 -15.84 -5.36
N ILE A 96 6.75 -15.23 -4.38
CA ILE A 96 6.41 -15.38 -2.96
C ILE A 96 5.17 -14.54 -2.66
N ILE A 97 4.01 -15.17 -2.64
CA ILE A 97 2.73 -14.47 -2.45
C ILE A 97 2.37 -14.25 -0.97
N HIS A 98 2.99 -15.02 -0.07
CA HIS A 98 2.68 -14.95 1.36
C HIS A 98 3.87 -15.38 2.23
N GLU A 99 4.06 -14.67 3.34
CA GLU A 99 4.87 -15.10 4.46
C GLU A 99 3.95 -15.32 5.66
N SER A 100 3.92 -16.54 6.18
CA SER A 100 3.16 -16.86 7.38
C SER A 100 3.87 -16.33 8.63
N ARG A 101 3.11 -16.12 9.70
CA ARG A 101 3.64 -15.73 11.03
C ARG A 101 4.69 -16.69 11.62
N PHE A 102 4.82 -17.89 11.07
CA PHE A 102 5.79 -18.90 11.50
C PHE A 102 7.07 -18.90 10.64
N GLY A 103 7.25 -17.88 9.78
CA GLY A 103 8.40 -17.80 8.87
C GLY A 103 8.33 -18.85 7.75
N LYS A 104 7.13 -19.19 7.28
CA LYS A 104 6.95 -20.03 6.08
C LYS A 104 6.59 -19.16 4.89
N LEU A 105 7.25 -19.37 3.77
CA LEU A 105 7.02 -18.65 2.52
C LEU A 105 6.16 -19.51 1.59
N LEU A 106 5.14 -18.93 0.98
CA LEU A 106 4.33 -19.56 -0.05
C LEU A 106 4.78 -19.04 -1.42
N ALA A 107 5.40 -19.91 -2.20
CA ALA A 107 5.84 -19.65 -3.57
C ALA A 107 4.81 -20.19 -4.56
N VAL A 108 4.48 -19.40 -5.57
CA VAL A 108 3.67 -19.80 -6.72
C VAL A 108 4.53 -19.72 -7.97
N CYS A 109 4.78 -20.86 -8.59
CA CYS A 109 5.61 -20.96 -9.78
C CYS A 109 4.71 -20.86 -11.00
N VAL A 110 4.87 -19.78 -11.76
CA VAL A 110 4.05 -19.50 -12.94
C VAL A 110 4.83 -19.92 -14.17
N ASP A 111 4.25 -20.80 -14.98
CA ASP A 111 4.74 -21.11 -16.31
C ASP A 111 3.88 -20.34 -17.31
N GLU A 112 4.40 -19.26 -17.89
CA GLU A 112 3.66 -18.38 -18.81
C GLU A 112 3.22 -19.10 -20.10
N GLU A 113 3.78 -20.28 -20.38
CA GLU A 113 3.53 -21.07 -21.59
C GLU A 113 2.35 -22.05 -21.46
N THR A 114 1.74 -22.18 -20.28
CA THR A 114 0.67 -23.17 -20.03
C THR A 114 -0.61 -22.54 -19.48
N ASP A 115 -1.76 -23.11 -19.84
CA ASP A 115 -3.08 -22.76 -19.28
C ASP A 115 -3.37 -23.59 -18.00
N GLU A 116 -2.35 -24.22 -17.43
CA GLU A 116 -2.46 -25.02 -16.21
C GLU A 116 -2.40 -24.15 -14.95
N LEU A 117 -2.96 -24.66 -13.85
CA LEU A 117 -2.85 -23.99 -12.57
C LEU A 117 -1.38 -23.95 -12.13
N PRO A 118 -0.90 -22.81 -11.64
CA PRO A 118 0.49 -22.68 -11.23
C PRO A 118 0.79 -23.57 -10.02
N GLU A 119 2.00 -24.10 -9.96
CA GLU A 119 2.42 -24.94 -8.84
C GLU A 119 2.60 -24.10 -7.57
N VAL A 120 2.03 -24.57 -6.46
CA VAL A 120 2.09 -23.90 -5.17
C VAL A 120 2.99 -24.69 -4.22
N ARG A 121 3.99 -24.03 -3.63
CA ARG A 121 5.01 -24.65 -2.79
C ARG A 121 5.24 -23.85 -1.51
N TRP A 122 5.37 -24.54 -0.37
CA TRP A 122 5.77 -23.93 0.89
C TRP A 122 7.27 -24.10 1.12
N HIS A 123 7.95 -23.02 1.50
CA HIS A 123 9.36 -22.97 1.83
C HIS A 123 9.56 -22.47 3.26
N ASN A 124 10.70 -22.76 3.84
CA ASN A 124 11.16 -22.16 5.09
C ASN A 124 11.63 -20.72 4.85
N ASN A 125 11.79 -19.94 5.93
CA ASN A 125 12.27 -18.56 5.87
C ASN A 125 13.66 -18.42 5.23
N ASP A 126 14.48 -19.48 5.30
CA ASP A 126 15.80 -19.54 4.67
C ASP A 126 15.75 -19.97 3.19
N GLY A 127 14.55 -20.08 2.61
CA GLY A 127 14.32 -20.46 1.22
C GLY A 127 14.39 -21.97 0.95
N SER A 128 14.74 -22.78 1.95
CA SER A 128 14.79 -24.24 1.79
C SER A 128 13.40 -24.85 1.65
N PHE A 129 13.25 -25.83 0.75
CA PHE A 129 11.99 -26.56 0.61
C PHE A 129 11.84 -27.63 1.71
N TYR A 130 12.93 -28.35 2.00
CA TYR A 130 13.02 -29.28 3.13
C TYR A 130 14.03 -28.79 4.16
N ALA A 131 13.73 -28.92 5.45
CA ALA A 131 14.59 -28.42 6.54
C ALA A 131 15.95 -29.14 6.62
N ASN A 132 16.03 -30.37 6.11
CA ASN A 132 17.09 -31.32 6.39
C ASN A 132 17.69 -31.93 5.09
N LYS A 133 17.33 -31.39 3.92
CA LYS A 133 17.90 -31.84 2.64
C LYS A 133 17.85 -30.70 1.61
N LYS A 134 18.91 -30.59 0.80
CA LYS A 134 18.91 -29.74 -0.39
C LYS A 134 17.92 -30.27 -1.43
N SER A 135 17.06 -29.38 -1.92
CA SER A 135 16.04 -29.68 -2.93
C SER A 135 16.35 -28.90 -4.21
N GLU A 136 15.96 -29.43 -5.37
CA GLU A 136 15.97 -28.65 -6.63
C GLU A 136 14.98 -27.47 -6.57
N PHE A 137 14.02 -27.53 -5.64
CA PHE A 137 13.06 -26.47 -5.37
C PHE A 137 13.55 -25.50 -4.30
N ASP A 138 14.79 -25.57 -3.82
CA ASP A 138 15.27 -24.53 -2.88
C ASP A 138 15.34 -23.17 -3.61
N ILE A 139 14.90 -22.11 -2.93
CA ILE A 139 14.99 -20.76 -3.42
C ILE A 139 16.46 -20.32 -3.43
N ILE A 140 16.95 -19.87 -4.57
CA ILE A 140 18.22 -19.17 -4.69
C ILE A 140 17.98 -17.77 -4.14
N ILE A 141 18.31 -17.55 -2.86
CA ILE A 141 18.29 -16.22 -2.26
C ILE A 141 19.44 -15.42 -2.89
N ASN A 142 19.19 -14.78 -4.02
CA ASN A 142 20.01 -13.65 -4.46
C ASN A 142 19.70 -12.52 -3.48
N LEU A 143 20.53 -12.40 -2.44
CA LEU A 143 20.54 -11.24 -1.56
C LEU A 143 20.86 -10.00 -2.42
N VAL A 144 19.82 -9.39 -2.98
CA VAL A 144 19.87 -7.98 -3.37
C VAL A 144 19.99 -7.22 -2.06
N LYS A 145 21.23 -7.00 -1.63
CA LYS A 145 21.56 -6.02 -0.60
C LYS A 145 21.30 -4.62 -1.14
#